data_AF-A0A1G5E9Q5-F1
#
_entry.id   AF-A0A1G5E9Q5-F1
#
_cell.length_a   1.000
_cell.length_b   1.000
_cell.length_c   1.000
_cell.angle_alpha   90.00
_cell.angle_beta   90.00
_cell.angle_gamma   90.00
#
_symmetry.space_group_name_H-M   'P 1'
#
loop_
_entity.id
_entity.type
_entity.pdbx_description
1 polymer ?
#
loop_
_entity_poly.entity_id
_entity_poly.type
_entity_poly.pdbx_seq_one_letter_code
_entity_poly.pdbx_strand_id
1 'polypeptide(L)'
;MNKAVVKTKKSISPVWILPLIALMIGGWLVLKSVREAGYEIAVRMEDAVGITPGKTQVLFKGIPVGMVNRLVVSRDLLYVDAIVEMKKESREHIVDDTKFWVVRPEVSVNQISGLDTIVSGSYIGVLPGSSETISSRFIALHDPPTLLESAPGLHLTLQTPSSSMHEQGAPVLFKKIQVGEVLASSLGDDSMIRVDVLVYKQYEHLVTSTSYFWDVSGIQLKANLPEVSLKIGTFKSMFAGGVQFATPPGGKAVAADHTFPLYRDAREARQADDVKITLHMPPHRGVNIGAEITYRNVTIGEVKDVNLAKDMQSLVAVAGVSKKSAALLRKGTYVWVVSPEIGVAGIRNIDSVIKGSYLKLEPGTGKRSRSFTVYEEPPVRMHEASGLNLVLESETLGSLKKDRPVTYRQVKVGHVTGSELSENRDKVYVYINIYKQFADLVSSDTRFWNVSGIRIQGGLMTKMKISSESFEALVAGGIAFATPETEAQGKQVKTDHHFVLHKEMDEAWREWLAWDSDVVVTLEEKE
;
A
#
# COMPACT_ATOMS: atom_id res chain seq x y z
N MET A 1 40.14 91.61 81.05
CA MET A 1 39.98 90.93 79.74
C MET A 1 40.45 89.50 79.90
N ASN A 2 39.55 88.53 79.68
CA ASN A 2 39.75 87.29 78.90
C ASN A 2 38.56 86.35 79.14
N LYS A 3 37.66 86.25 78.15
CA LYS A 3 36.57 85.27 78.12
C LYS A 3 37.16 83.92 77.69
N ALA A 4 37.01 82.90 78.52
CA ALA A 4 37.28 81.52 78.14
C ALA A 4 36.18 81.02 77.20
N VAL A 5 36.55 80.61 75.99
CA VAL A 5 35.65 79.96 75.03
C VAL A 5 35.76 78.46 75.23
N VAL A 6 34.70 77.83 75.77
CA VAL A 6 34.60 76.37 75.88
C VAL A 6 34.11 75.80 74.55
N LYS A 7 34.97 75.08 73.83
CA LYS A 7 34.57 74.23 72.69
C LYS A 7 34.29 72.81 73.19
N THR A 8 33.02 72.43 73.27
CA THR A 8 32.62 71.03 73.49
C THR A 8 32.78 70.23 72.20
N LYS A 9 33.71 69.27 72.18
CA LYS A 9 33.86 68.29 71.10
C LYS A 9 32.97 67.09 71.44
N LYS A 10 31.79 66.98 70.80
CA LYS A 10 30.98 65.75 70.84
C LYS A 10 31.60 64.72 69.90
N SER A 11 32.51 63.89 70.39
CA SER A 11 32.98 62.71 69.66
C SER A 11 32.21 61.49 70.13
N ILE A 12 31.52 60.81 69.20
CA ILE A 12 30.99 59.47 69.44
C ILE A 12 32.19 58.53 69.62
N SER A 13 32.22 57.77 70.71
CA SER A 13 33.33 56.86 71.02
C SER A 13 33.44 55.76 69.94
N PRO A 14 34.63 55.45 69.40
CA PRO A 14 34.83 54.42 68.37
C PRO A 14 34.29 53.03 68.74
N VAL A 15 34.10 52.76 70.04
CA VAL A 15 33.55 51.50 70.57
C VAL A 15 32.10 51.24 70.10
N TRP A 16 31.32 52.29 69.82
CA TRP A 16 29.92 52.17 69.35
C TRP A 16 29.79 51.85 67.85
N ILE A 17 30.89 51.85 67.10
CA ILE A 17 30.89 51.50 65.67
C ILE A 17 30.61 50.00 65.49
N LEU A 18 31.17 49.15 66.35
CA LEU A 18 31.04 47.69 66.24
C LEU A 18 29.59 47.18 66.41
N PRO A 19 28.82 47.61 67.44
CA PRO A 19 27.40 47.25 67.57
C PRO A 19 26.53 47.77 66.42
N LEU A 20 26.82 48.97 65.91
CA LEU A 20 26.09 49.56 64.78
C LEU A 20 26.30 48.73 63.49
N ILE A 21 27.53 48.31 63.23
CA ILE A 21 27.85 47.41 62.10
C ILE A 21 27.15 46.06 62.26
N ALA A 22 27.20 45.46 63.45
CA ALA A 22 26.50 44.21 63.72
C ALA A 22 24.98 44.32 63.50
N LEU A 23 24.37 45.44 63.92
CA LEU A 23 22.95 45.71 63.71
C LEU A 23 22.62 45.93 62.24
N MET A 24 23.48 46.61 61.47
CA MET A 24 23.30 46.74 60.02
C MET A 24 23.40 45.39 59.29
N ILE A 25 24.37 44.54 59.66
CA ILE A 25 24.52 43.20 59.09
C ILE A 25 23.31 42.33 59.45
N GLY A 26 22.86 42.36 60.71
CA GLY A 26 21.67 41.64 61.16
C GLY A 26 20.41 42.10 60.41
N GLY A 27 20.21 43.42 60.29
CA GLY A 27 19.10 43.98 59.51
C GLY A 27 19.16 43.58 58.03
N TRP A 28 20.36 43.57 57.44
CA TRP A 28 20.56 43.13 56.06
C TRP A 28 20.29 41.63 55.87
N LEU A 29 20.73 40.76 56.81
CA LEU A 29 20.47 39.33 56.77
C LEU A 29 18.98 39.02 56.90
N VAL A 30 18.25 39.73 57.75
CA VAL A 30 16.79 39.59 57.88
C VAL A 30 16.10 40.01 56.58
N LEU A 31 16.47 41.16 56.01
CA LEU A 31 15.93 41.61 54.72
C LEU A 31 16.24 40.64 53.58
N LYS A 32 17.46 40.09 53.57
CA LYS A 32 17.89 39.09 52.61
C LYS A 32 17.07 37.81 52.74
N SER A 33 16.95 37.27 53.96
CA SER A 33 16.18 36.06 54.25
C SER A 33 14.70 36.20 53.87
N VAL A 34 14.07 37.34 54.16
CA VAL A 34 12.67 37.58 53.79
C VAL A 34 12.49 37.76 52.28
N ARG A 35 13.48 38.35 51.59
CA ARG A 35 13.43 38.52 50.14
C ARG A 35 13.62 37.21 49.38
N GLU A 36 14.45 36.32 49.90
CA GLU A 36 14.84 35.03 49.30
C GLU A 36 13.95 33.86 49.73
N ALA A 37 13.07 34.03 50.73
CA ALA A 37 12.17 32.98 51.19
C ALA A 37 11.21 32.52 50.06
N GLY A 38 11.19 31.20 49.82
CA GLY A 38 10.23 30.56 48.93
C GLY A 38 8.81 30.51 49.51
N TYR A 39 7.93 29.76 48.86
CA TYR A 39 6.60 29.43 49.38
C TYR A 39 6.38 27.92 49.34
N GLU A 40 5.61 27.39 50.29
CA GLU A 40 5.32 25.96 50.38
C GLU A 40 4.07 25.60 49.56
N ILE A 41 4.15 24.48 48.84
CA ILE A 41 3.01 23.78 48.25
C ILE A 41 2.98 22.33 48.75
N ALA A 42 1.80 21.71 48.72
CA ALA A 42 1.62 20.30 49.01
C ALA A 42 1.24 19.56 47.73
N VAL A 43 2.03 18.55 47.37
CA VAL A 43 1.77 17.66 46.22
C VAL A 43 1.42 16.28 46.76
N ARG A 44 0.17 15.87 46.58
CA ARG A 44 -0.37 14.56 47.01
C ARG A 44 -0.04 13.49 45.99
N MET A 45 0.43 12.34 46.45
CA MET A 45 0.80 11.18 45.63
C MET A 45 0.40 9.87 46.32
N GLU A 46 0.28 8.80 45.55
CA GLU A 46 -0.04 7.45 46.07
C GLU A 46 1.15 6.86 46.85
N ASP A 47 2.36 7.05 46.36
CA ASP A 47 3.60 6.61 47.00
C ASP A 47 4.68 7.69 46.91
N ALA A 48 5.70 7.60 47.77
CA ALA A 48 6.87 8.49 47.78
C ALA A 48 8.17 7.76 47.39
N VAL A 49 8.08 6.70 46.59
CA VAL A 49 9.24 5.89 46.20
C VAL A 49 10.20 6.74 45.35
N GLY A 50 11.47 6.80 45.78
CA GLY A 50 12.52 7.57 45.11
C GLY A 50 12.57 9.05 45.50
N ILE A 51 11.64 9.54 46.34
CA ILE A 51 11.62 10.94 46.79
C ILE A 51 12.33 11.07 48.13
N THR A 52 13.30 11.97 48.21
CA THR A 52 14.08 12.24 49.43
C THR A 52 14.01 13.73 49.80
N PRO A 53 13.53 14.07 51.01
CA PRO A 53 13.58 15.44 51.54
C PRO A 53 14.98 16.06 51.47
N GLY A 54 15.07 17.31 51.03
CA GLY A 54 16.32 18.06 50.86
C GLY A 54 17.17 17.66 49.65
N LYS A 55 16.72 16.68 48.84
CA LYS A 55 17.43 16.22 47.64
C LYS A 55 16.57 16.26 46.38
N THR A 56 15.32 15.79 46.46
CA THR A 56 14.44 15.74 45.30
C THR A 56 14.02 17.14 44.89
N GLN A 57 14.32 17.50 43.63
CA GLN A 57 14.00 18.80 43.06
C GLN A 57 12.70 18.74 42.26
N VAL A 58 12.01 19.88 42.20
CA VAL A 58 10.95 20.12 41.22
C VAL A 58 11.57 20.79 40.01
N LEU A 59 11.44 20.17 38.84
CA LEU A 59 12.05 20.62 37.59
C LEU A 59 10.98 21.06 36.59
N PHE A 60 11.15 22.25 36.02
CA PHE A 60 10.42 22.71 34.85
C PHE A 60 11.38 22.72 33.65
N LYS A 61 11.12 21.89 32.63
CA LYS A 61 11.98 21.77 31.44
C LYS A 61 13.48 21.59 31.80
N GLY A 62 13.76 20.80 32.83
CA GLY A 62 15.13 20.54 33.34
C GLY A 62 15.71 21.62 34.26
N ILE A 63 15.00 22.73 34.49
CA ILE A 63 15.44 23.82 35.37
C ILE A 63 14.84 23.65 36.77
N PRO A 64 15.63 23.70 37.86
CA PRO A 64 15.11 23.55 39.22
C PRO A 64 14.32 24.78 39.66
N VAL A 65 13.04 24.56 39.98
CA VAL A 65 12.06 25.57 40.42
C VAL A 65 11.54 25.34 41.84
N GLY A 66 11.88 24.22 42.47
CA GLY A 66 11.56 23.94 43.86
C GLY A 66 12.32 22.73 44.41
N MET A 67 12.15 22.45 45.70
CA MET A 67 12.77 21.32 46.39
C MET A 67 11.82 20.72 47.42
N VAL A 68 11.77 19.39 47.49
CA VAL A 68 10.99 18.68 48.51
C VAL A 68 11.62 18.92 49.87
N ASN A 69 10.88 19.52 50.79
CA ASN A 69 11.35 19.87 52.13
C ASN A 69 11.03 18.77 53.15
N ARG A 70 9.83 18.18 53.07
CA ARG A 70 9.39 17.07 53.93
C ARG A 70 8.28 16.23 53.29
N LEU A 71 8.11 15.00 53.78
CA LEU A 71 7.02 14.10 53.40
C LEU A 71 6.08 13.90 54.60
N VAL A 72 4.78 13.98 54.36
CA VAL A 72 3.74 13.79 55.38
C VAL A 72 2.79 12.71 54.90
N VAL A 73 2.71 11.60 55.63
CA VAL A 73 1.72 10.55 55.32
C VAL A 73 0.32 11.05 55.70
N SER A 74 -0.65 10.86 54.82
CA SER A 74 -2.04 11.22 55.08
C SER A 74 -2.62 10.41 56.24
N ARG A 75 -3.68 10.93 56.88
CA ARG A 75 -4.29 10.27 58.05
C ARG A 75 -4.91 8.90 57.73
N ASP A 76 -5.35 8.70 56.49
CA ASP A 76 -5.90 7.45 55.98
C ASP A 76 -4.83 6.44 55.54
N LEU A 77 -3.55 6.81 55.57
CA LEU A 77 -2.41 6.01 55.13
C LEU A 77 -2.45 5.61 53.64
N LEU A 78 -3.33 6.22 52.85
CA LEU A 78 -3.49 5.93 51.42
C LEU A 78 -2.62 6.82 50.53
N TYR A 79 -2.18 7.97 51.05
CA TYR A 79 -1.46 8.99 50.28
C TYR A 79 -0.27 9.54 51.06
N VAL A 80 0.65 10.15 50.32
CA VAL A 80 1.75 10.94 50.86
C VAL A 80 1.65 12.36 50.32
N ASP A 81 1.64 13.35 51.20
CA ASP A 81 1.71 14.76 50.84
C ASP A 81 3.19 15.19 50.89
N ALA A 82 3.79 15.43 49.73
CA ALA A 82 5.12 16.01 49.61
C ALA A 82 5.03 17.53 49.77
N ILE A 83 5.65 18.06 50.82
CA ILE A 83 5.73 19.50 51.05
C ILE A 83 6.96 20.02 50.31
N VAL A 84 6.71 20.86 49.31
CA VAL A 84 7.74 21.40 48.42
C VAL A 84 7.91 22.88 48.69
N GLU A 85 9.16 23.31 48.90
CA GLU A 85 9.53 24.72 48.88
C GLU A 85 9.80 25.15 47.44
N MET A 86 8.91 25.98 46.91
CA MET A 86 8.99 26.53 45.56
C MET A 86 9.73 27.88 45.58
N LYS A 87 10.51 28.14 44.53
CA LYS A 87 11.17 29.43 44.32
C LYS A 87 10.13 30.52 44.09
N LYS A 88 10.34 31.71 44.66
CA LYS A 88 9.39 32.83 44.63
C LYS A 88 8.98 33.24 43.20
N GLU A 89 9.88 33.15 42.24
CA GLU A 89 9.67 33.48 40.82
C GLU A 89 8.65 32.55 40.14
N SER A 90 8.43 31.34 40.68
CA SER A 90 7.45 30.40 40.12
C SER A 90 6.01 30.72 40.50
N ARG A 91 5.77 31.60 41.48
CA ARG A 91 4.47 31.77 42.13
C ARG A 91 3.34 32.15 41.19
N GLU A 92 3.64 32.93 40.15
CA GLU A 92 2.65 33.38 39.15
C GLU A 92 2.28 32.27 38.14
N HIS A 93 3.00 31.15 38.15
CA HIS A 93 2.82 30.03 37.22
C HIS A 93 2.32 28.75 37.90
N ILE A 94 2.18 28.75 39.23
CA ILE A 94 1.64 27.63 40.00
C ILE A 94 0.17 27.93 40.33
N VAL A 95 -0.67 27.61 39.37
CA VAL A 95 -2.13 27.85 39.35
C VAL A 95 -2.90 26.53 39.44
N ASP A 96 -4.20 26.58 39.65
CA ASP A 96 -5.05 25.41 39.99
C ASP A 96 -4.93 24.22 39.03
N ASP A 97 -4.77 24.47 37.72
CA ASP A 97 -4.61 23.44 36.69
C ASP A 97 -3.14 23.06 36.41
N THR A 98 -2.21 23.44 37.29
CA THR A 98 -0.80 23.04 37.22
C THR A 98 -0.66 21.55 37.49
N LYS A 99 0.01 20.85 36.58
CA LYS A 99 0.22 19.41 36.65
C LYS A 99 1.60 19.09 37.22
N PHE A 100 1.64 18.15 38.16
CA PHE A 100 2.87 17.61 38.74
C PHE A 100 2.92 16.10 38.49
N TRP A 101 4.10 15.52 38.30
CA TRP A 101 4.29 14.06 38.17
C TRP A 101 5.67 13.67 38.67
N VAL A 102 5.84 12.41 39.08
CA VAL A 102 7.14 11.91 39.56
C VAL A 102 7.87 11.22 38.42
N VAL A 103 9.09 11.65 38.11
CA VAL A 103 9.95 10.97 37.14
C VAL A 103 10.95 10.11 37.89
N ARG A 104 10.89 8.80 37.61
CA ARG A 104 11.78 7.80 38.19
C ARG A 104 12.83 7.38 37.15
N PRO A 105 14.07 7.08 37.55
CA PRO A 105 15.06 6.53 36.63
C PRO A 105 14.63 5.14 36.19
N GLU A 106 14.41 4.97 34.88
CA GLU A 106 14.14 3.66 34.28
C GLU A 106 15.45 3.00 33.85
N VAL A 107 15.64 1.73 34.23
CA VAL A 107 16.77 0.93 33.75
C VAL A 107 16.34 0.23 32.46
N SER A 108 16.38 0.95 31.34
CA SER A 108 16.20 0.32 30.03
C SER A 108 17.53 -0.25 29.54
N VAL A 109 17.56 -1.56 29.30
CA VAL A 109 18.75 -2.27 28.78
C VAL A 109 19.09 -1.85 27.33
N ASN A 110 18.21 -1.09 26.66
CA ASN A 110 18.29 -0.80 25.22
C ASN A 110 18.37 0.69 24.83
N GLN A 111 18.42 1.62 25.78
CA GLN A 111 18.64 3.05 25.49
C GLN A 111 19.80 3.60 26.30
N ILE A 112 20.88 3.98 25.60
CA ILE A 112 21.98 4.75 26.16
C ILE A 112 21.55 6.23 26.19
N SER A 113 20.44 6.52 26.85
CA SER A 113 19.87 7.86 27.01
C SER A 113 19.28 7.93 28.42
N GLY A 114 19.80 8.84 29.25
CA GLY A 114 19.49 8.89 30.69
C GLY A 114 20.69 8.63 31.64
N LEU A 115 21.93 8.75 31.17
CA LEU A 115 23.10 8.73 32.07
C LEU A 115 23.11 9.91 33.05
N ASP A 116 22.34 10.97 32.78
CA ASP A 116 22.22 12.16 33.66
C ASP A 116 21.37 11.89 34.92
N THR A 117 20.42 10.95 34.86
CA THR A 117 19.51 10.60 35.98
C THR A 117 20.07 9.52 36.90
N ILE A 118 21.02 8.70 36.44
CA ILE A 118 21.74 7.75 37.31
C ILE A 118 22.58 8.50 38.37
N VAL A 119 22.97 9.75 38.09
CA VAL A 119 23.77 10.58 39.02
C VAL A 119 22.88 11.45 39.94
N SER A 120 21.61 11.72 39.57
CA SER A 120 20.80 12.78 40.20
C SER A 120 19.58 12.31 41.01
N GLY A 121 19.12 11.06 40.83
CA GLY A 121 17.94 10.51 41.54
C GLY A 121 16.60 10.94 40.94
N SER A 122 15.47 10.45 41.49
CA SER A 122 14.12 10.82 41.05
C SER A 122 13.84 12.31 41.26
N TYR A 123 13.06 12.92 40.36
CA TYR A 123 12.64 14.32 40.44
C TYR A 123 11.14 14.46 40.21
N ILE A 124 10.57 15.61 40.56
CA ILE A 124 9.17 15.94 40.30
C ILE A 124 9.14 16.87 39.09
N GLY A 125 8.43 16.49 38.02
CA GLY A 125 8.15 17.36 36.90
C GLY A 125 6.98 18.31 37.20
N VAL A 126 7.03 19.51 36.63
CA VAL A 126 5.90 20.46 36.67
C VAL A 126 5.56 20.98 35.28
N LEU A 127 4.27 21.13 35.00
CA LEU A 127 3.73 21.77 33.80
C LEU A 127 2.75 22.87 34.25
N PRO A 128 3.09 24.16 34.05
CA PRO A 128 2.21 25.28 34.37
C PRO A 128 0.86 25.20 33.65
N GLY A 129 -0.20 25.57 34.35
CA GLY A 129 -1.54 25.68 33.78
C GLY A 129 -1.87 27.08 33.25
N SER A 130 -3.12 27.28 32.82
CA SER A 130 -3.66 28.55 32.31
C SER A 130 -4.71 29.18 33.24
N SER A 131 -5.01 28.58 34.40
CA SER A 131 -5.98 29.11 35.36
C SER A 131 -5.52 30.44 35.97
N GLU A 132 -6.47 31.33 36.27
CA GLU A 132 -6.21 32.59 36.99
C GLU A 132 -6.11 32.40 38.51
N THR A 133 -6.45 31.21 39.03
CA THR A 133 -6.50 30.94 40.47
C THR A 133 -5.22 30.29 40.95
N ILE A 134 -4.53 30.92 41.90
CA ILE A 134 -3.34 30.35 42.56
C ILE A 134 -3.78 29.21 43.49
N SER A 135 -3.11 28.06 43.39
CA SER A 135 -3.33 26.93 44.30
C SER A 135 -2.04 26.55 45.05
N SER A 136 -2.21 25.92 46.20
CA SER A 136 -1.12 25.42 47.05
C SER A 136 -1.22 23.92 47.30
N ARG A 137 -2.24 23.26 46.74
CA ARG A 137 -2.46 21.82 46.88
C ARG A 137 -2.70 21.21 45.52
N PHE A 138 -1.92 20.18 45.21
CA PHE A 138 -1.93 19.51 43.91
C PHE A 138 -1.99 18.01 44.09
N ILE A 139 -2.51 17.31 43.09
CA ILE A 139 -2.45 15.85 43.00
C ILE A 139 -1.45 15.51 41.90
N ALA A 140 -0.45 14.70 42.23
CA ALA A 140 0.52 14.21 41.26
C ALA A 140 -0.16 13.22 40.30
N LEU A 141 0.10 13.38 39.01
CA LEU A 141 -0.25 12.43 37.98
C LEU A 141 0.67 11.20 38.08
N HIS A 142 0.13 10.04 37.72
CA HIS A 142 0.87 8.79 37.66
C HIS A 142 1.94 8.86 36.56
N ASP A 143 1.56 9.32 35.37
CA ASP A 143 2.40 9.44 34.20
C ASP A 143 2.66 10.90 33.82
N PRO A 144 3.81 11.20 33.17
CA PRO A 144 4.06 12.52 32.61
C PRO A 144 2.92 12.93 31.67
N PRO A 145 2.40 14.16 31.77
CA PRO A 145 1.43 14.65 30.80
C PRO A 145 2.08 14.64 29.43
N THR A 146 1.40 14.03 28.47
CA THR A 146 1.81 13.91 27.07
C THR A 146 1.90 15.31 26.46
N LEU A 147 3.11 15.88 26.42
CA LEU A 147 3.39 17.14 25.70
C LEU A 147 2.92 17.10 24.22
N LEU A 148 2.76 15.88 23.69
CA LEU A 148 2.36 15.60 22.32
C LEU A 148 0.86 15.81 22.05
N GLU A 149 -0.03 15.64 23.04
CA GLU A 149 -1.48 15.89 22.84
C GLU A 149 -1.76 17.37 22.56
N SER A 150 -0.93 18.27 23.08
CA SER A 150 -1.02 19.71 22.85
C SER A 150 -0.02 20.22 21.79
N ALA A 151 0.69 19.31 21.12
CA ALA A 151 1.69 19.71 20.13
C ALA A 151 1.02 20.27 18.87
N PRO A 152 1.60 21.32 18.26
CA PRO A 152 1.08 21.90 17.03
C PRO A 152 1.27 20.91 15.86
N GLY A 153 0.18 20.61 15.17
CA GLY A 153 0.17 19.70 14.03
C GLY A 153 -1.24 19.25 13.68
N LEU A 154 -1.32 18.31 12.73
CA LEU A 154 -2.57 17.67 12.34
C LEU A 154 -2.74 16.39 13.16
N HIS A 155 -3.66 16.46 14.12
CA HIS A 155 -4.13 15.30 14.90
C HIS A 155 -5.12 14.52 14.06
N LEU A 156 -4.92 13.21 13.96
CA LEU A 156 -5.78 12.29 13.21
C LEU A 156 -6.07 11.07 14.06
N THR A 157 -7.18 10.43 13.76
CA THR A 157 -7.55 9.17 14.37
C THR A 157 -7.53 8.08 13.31
N LEU A 158 -6.84 6.98 13.57
CA LEU A 158 -6.84 5.82 12.70
C LEU A 158 -7.65 4.68 13.32
N GLN A 159 -8.41 3.93 12.53
CA GLN A 159 -9.24 2.83 13.00
C GLN A 159 -8.89 1.52 12.32
N THR A 160 -8.73 0.45 13.12
CA THR A 160 -8.47 -0.89 12.59
C THR A 160 -9.20 -1.97 13.39
N PRO A 161 -9.68 -3.06 12.74
CA PRO A 161 -10.17 -4.24 13.44
C PRO A 161 -9.00 -5.16 13.88
N SER A 162 -7.77 -4.88 13.44
CA SER A 162 -6.57 -5.68 13.73
C SER A 162 -6.11 -5.44 15.17
N SER A 163 -5.71 -6.50 15.88
CA SER A 163 -5.17 -6.44 17.24
C SER A 163 -3.77 -5.80 17.34
N SER A 164 -3.24 -5.19 16.27
CA SER A 164 -1.94 -4.53 16.31
C SER A 164 -2.06 -3.18 17.02
N MET A 165 -1.77 -3.19 18.32
CA MET A 165 -1.58 -1.97 19.10
C MET A 165 -0.18 -1.41 18.82
N HIS A 166 -0.14 -0.13 18.44
CA HIS A 166 1.12 0.57 18.26
C HIS A 166 1.56 1.20 19.59
N GLU A 167 2.83 1.03 19.93
CA GLU A 167 3.42 1.70 21.06
C GLU A 167 3.38 3.22 20.86
N GLN A 168 3.17 3.95 21.95
CA GLN A 168 3.30 5.40 21.95
C GLN A 168 4.70 5.81 21.47
N GLY A 169 4.77 6.82 20.60
CA GLY A 169 6.01 7.26 19.97
C GLY A 169 6.40 6.47 18.71
N ALA A 170 5.63 5.45 18.30
CA ALA A 170 5.86 4.77 17.03
C ALA A 170 5.80 5.77 15.86
N PRO A 171 6.68 5.65 14.84
CA PRO A 171 6.79 6.66 13.80
C PRO A 171 5.61 6.61 12.82
N VAL A 172 5.13 7.79 12.42
CA VAL A 172 4.26 7.96 11.24
C VAL A 172 5.13 8.32 10.04
N LEU A 173 5.09 7.50 9.00
CA LEU A 173 5.99 7.55 7.86
C LEU A 173 5.27 8.02 6.58
N PHE A 174 5.92 8.92 5.84
CA PHE A 174 5.59 9.23 4.46
C PHE A 174 6.81 8.96 3.59
N LYS A 175 6.68 8.08 2.58
CA LYS A 175 7.81 7.64 1.73
C LYS A 175 9.04 7.17 2.54
N LYS A 176 8.80 6.48 3.67
CA LYS A 176 9.83 5.99 4.63
C LYS A 176 10.54 7.09 5.43
N ILE A 177 10.07 8.34 5.38
CA ILE A 177 10.57 9.44 6.21
C ILE A 177 9.57 9.66 7.34
N GLN A 178 10.06 9.79 8.57
CA GLN A 178 9.22 10.11 9.72
C GLN A 178 8.70 11.55 9.61
N VAL A 179 7.38 11.68 9.63
CA VAL A 179 6.65 12.95 9.50
C VAL A 179 5.68 13.18 10.66
N GLY A 180 5.67 12.28 11.62
CA GLY A 180 4.78 12.30 12.77
C GLY A 180 5.04 11.13 13.70
N GLU A 181 4.15 10.94 14.66
CA GLU A 181 4.22 9.90 15.68
C GLU A 181 2.84 9.46 16.17
N VAL A 182 2.76 8.22 16.66
CA VAL A 182 1.59 7.68 17.34
C VAL A 182 1.54 8.25 18.76
N LEU A 183 0.41 8.85 19.12
CA LEU A 183 0.17 9.44 20.44
C LEU A 183 -0.32 8.41 21.44
N ALA A 184 -1.33 7.64 21.06
CA ALA A 184 -1.96 6.65 21.91
C ALA A 184 -2.69 5.60 21.05
N SER A 185 -2.85 4.41 21.60
CA SER A 185 -3.75 3.38 21.08
C SER A 185 -4.79 3.06 22.15
N SER A 186 -6.07 3.03 21.77
CA SER A 186 -7.18 2.70 22.67
C SER A 186 -8.18 1.77 21.98
N LEU A 187 -8.94 1.02 22.77
CA LEU A 187 -10.06 0.23 22.25
C LEU A 187 -11.33 1.07 22.32
N GLY A 188 -11.99 1.26 21.18
CA GLY A 188 -13.29 1.94 21.11
C GLY A 188 -14.44 1.03 21.53
N ASP A 189 -15.58 1.63 21.88
CA ASP A 189 -16.81 0.93 22.25
C ASP A 189 -17.35 0.02 21.12
N ASP A 190 -16.98 0.30 19.88
CA ASP A 190 -17.32 -0.43 18.66
C ASP A 190 -16.42 -1.67 18.42
N SER A 191 -15.58 -2.04 19.40
CA SER A 191 -14.57 -3.10 19.27
C SER A 191 -13.48 -2.82 18.21
N MET A 192 -13.38 -1.60 17.72
CA MET A 192 -12.30 -1.17 16.83
C MET A 192 -11.17 -0.56 17.64
N ILE A 193 -9.93 -0.83 17.24
CA ILE A 193 -8.76 -0.17 17.83
C ILE A 193 -8.62 1.21 17.19
N ARG A 194 -8.58 2.23 18.05
CA ARG A 194 -8.33 3.62 17.73
C ARG A 194 -6.86 3.93 17.96
N VAL A 195 -6.19 4.47 16.95
CA VAL A 195 -4.79 4.89 17.01
C VAL A 195 -4.73 6.38 16.73
N ASP A 196 -4.49 7.17 17.77
CA ASP A 196 -4.38 8.61 17.64
C ASP A 196 -2.96 8.96 17.19
N VAL A 197 -2.86 9.75 16.14
CA VAL A 197 -1.59 10.08 15.49
C VAL A 197 -1.45 11.58 15.29
N LEU A 198 -0.24 12.07 15.50
CA LEU A 198 0.14 13.44 15.21
C LEU A 198 1.00 13.47 13.95
N VAL A 199 0.57 14.24 12.96
CA VAL A 199 1.42 14.65 11.84
C VAL A 199 1.97 16.03 12.14
N TYR A 200 3.29 16.19 12.11
CA TYR A 200 3.93 17.46 12.47
C TYR A 200 3.47 18.59 11.55
N LYS A 201 3.36 19.81 12.09
CA LYS A 201 2.84 21.01 11.40
C LYS A 201 3.40 21.26 10.00
N GLN A 202 4.69 21.02 9.79
CA GLN A 202 5.34 21.21 8.49
C GLN A 202 4.93 20.19 7.42
N TYR A 203 4.29 19.09 7.82
CA TYR A 203 3.89 17.96 6.98
C TYR A 203 2.37 17.77 6.84
N GLU A 204 1.55 18.64 7.45
CA GLU A 204 0.08 18.54 7.40
C GLU A 204 -0.45 18.46 5.95
N HIS A 205 0.17 19.23 5.05
CA HIS A 205 -0.18 19.28 3.62
C HIS A 205 0.00 17.94 2.88
N LEU A 206 0.72 16.98 3.47
CA LEU A 206 0.90 15.65 2.89
C LEU A 206 -0.35 14.78 3.07
N VAL A 207 -1.19 15.06 4.06
CA VAL A 207 -2.42 14.30 4.33
C VAL A 207 -3.61 14.98 3.66
N THR A 208 -4.39 14.20 2.91
CA THR A 208 -5.60 14.69 2.25
C THR A 208 -6.70 13.63 2.33
N SER A 209 -7.89 13.97 1.85
CA SER A 209 -9.05 13.06 1.85
C SER A 209 -8.87 11.79 1.01
N THR A 210 -7.79 11.67 0.22
CA THR A 210 -7.44 10.46 -0.55
C THR A 210 -6.34 9.64 0.12
N SER A 211 -5.81 10.08 1.26
CA SER A 211 -4.73 9.38 1.96
C SER A 211 -5.17 8.01 2.47
N TYR A 212 -4.30 7.02 2.33
CA TYR A 212 -4.48 5.68 2.89
C TYR A 212 -3.33 5.36 3.84
N PHE A 213 -3.67 4.83 5.03
CA PHE A 213 -2.74 4.49 6.09
C PHE A 213 -2.66 2.98 6.24
N TRP A 214 -1.46 2.42 6.37
CA TRP A 214 -1.27 1.00 6.63
C TRP A 214 -0.21 0.74 7.67
N ASP A 215 -0.37 -0.38 8.35
CA ASP A 215 0.57 -0.90 9.33
C ASP A 215 1.86 -1.39 8.64
N VAL A 216 3.02 -1.02 9.20
CA VAL A 216 4.33 -1.52 8.76
C VAL A 216 5.03 -2.37 9.83
N SER A 217 4.29 -2.74 10.88
CA SER A 217 4.74 -3.58 11.98
C SER A 217 4.69 -5.05 11.59
N GLY A 218 5.83 -5.73 11.74
CA GLY A 218 5.93 -7.17 11.51
C GLY A 218 6.26 -7.53 10.06
N ILE A 219 7.34 -8.31 9.89
CA ILE A 219 7.59 -9.01 8.63
C ILE A 219 6.62 -10.19 8.56
N GLN A 220 5.59 -10.16 7.70
CA GLN A 220 4.89 -11.39 7.29
C GLN A 220 5.74 -12.11 6.25
N LEU A 221 6.63 -12.98 6.71
CA LEU A 221 7.47 -13.80 5.84
C LEU A 221 6.66 -15.02 5.38
N LYS A 222 5.92 -14.90 4.26
CA LYS A 222 5.32 -16.05 3.57
C LYS A 222 6.42 -16.78 2.76
N ALA A 223 7.23 -17.60 3.43
CA ALA A 223 8.20 -18.48 2.77
C ALA A 223 7.53 -19.80 2.39
N ASN A 224 7.54 -20.11 1.09
CA ASN A 224 7.18 -21.44 0.59
C ASN A 224 8.22 -21.85 -0.47
N LEU A 225 9.50 -21.99 -0.09
CA LEU A 225 10.58 -22.42 -0.99
C LEU A 225 11.66 -23.26 -0.25
N PRO A 226 12.25 -24.29 -0.90
CA PRO A 226 13.13 -25.28 -0.23
C PRO A 226 14.57 -24.84 0.07
N GLU A 227 15.06 -23.69 -0.41
CA GLU A 227 16.47 -23.31 -0.19
C GLU A 227 16.73 -21.83 -0.51
N VAL A 228 16.98 -20.98 0.50
CA VAL A 228 17.64 -19.65 0.31
C VAL A 228 18.42 -19.23 1.57
N SER A 229 19.67 -18.80 1.37
CA SER A 229 20.54 -18.17 2.37
C SER A 229 20.09 -16.74 2.72
N LEU A 230 19.86 -16.45 4.00
CA LEU A 230 19.43 -15.14 4.49
C LEU A 230 20.65 -14.26 4.85
N LYS A 231 20.84 -13.11 4.17
CA LYS A 231 21.77 -12.06 4.61
C LYS A 231 21.00 -11.01 5.41
N ILE A 232 21.20 -11.04 6.73
CA ILE A 232 20.59 -10.16 7.73
C ILE A 232 21.46 -8.88 7.83
N GLY A 233 21.04 -7.80 7.17
CA GLY A 233 21.62 -6.46 7.34
C GLY A 233 20.96 -5.68 8.48
N THR A 234 21.68 -4.74 9.10
CA THR A 234 21.41 -4.13 10.42
C THR A 234 19.96 -3.68 10.68
N PHE A 235 19.37 -4.29 11.72
CA PHE A 235 17.93 -4.43 12.04
C PHE A 235 17.26 -3.27 12.82
N LYS A 236 17.89 -2.10 12.96
CA LYS A 236 17.53 -1.15 14.04
C LYS A 236 16.27 -0.29 13.80
N SER A 237 15.81 -0.13 12.56
CA SER A 237 14.65 0.74 12.23
C SER A 237 13.33 0.00 11.96
N MET A 238 13.34 -1.33 11.91
CA MET A 238 12.16 -2.16 11.59
C MET A 238 11.47 -2.77 12.81
N PHE A 239 12.03 -2.62 14.01
CA PHE A 239 11.60 -3.37 15.20
C PHE A 239 10.54 -2.67 16.06
N ALA A 240 10.40 -1.34 15.95
CA ALA A 240 9.41 -0.58 16.75
C ALA A 240 7.99 -0.57 16.13
N GLY A 241 7.81 -1.16 14.94
CA GLY A 241 6.58 -0.99 14.18
C GLY A 241 6.35 0.46 13.77
N GLY A 242 5.15 0.75 13.24
CA GLY A 242 4.77 2.11 12.86
C GLY A 242 3.63 2.14 11.86
N VAL A 243 3.24 3.36 11.48
CA VAL A 243 2.19 3.59 10.48
C VAL A 243 2.82 4.27 9.27
N GLN A 244 2.53 3.79 8.07
CA GLN A 244 2.91 4.47 6.85
C GLN A 244 1.68 4.90 6.07
N PHE A 245 1.75 6.05 5.39
CA PHE A 245 0.69 6.49 4.49
C PHE A 245 1.19 6.90 3.11
N ALA A 246 0.26 6.92 2.17
CA ALA A 246 0.43 7.49 0.84
C ALA A 246 -0.78 8.35 0.48
N THR A 247 -0.52 9.36 -0.34
CA THR A 247 -1.52 10.35 -0.74
C THR A 247 -1.61 10.40 -2.26
N PRO A 248 -2.59 9.73 -2.88
CA PRO A 248 -2.90 9.88 -4.29
C PRO A 248 -3.32 11.33 -4.61
N PRO A 249 -3.08 11.80 -5.84
CA PRO A 249 -3.46 13.15 -6.26
C PRO A 249 -4.98 13.34 -6.26
N GLY A 250 -5.43 14.60 -6.11
CA GLY A 250 -6.84 14.98 -6.20
C GLY A 250 -7.63 14.99 -4.88
N GLY A 251 -6.97 14.74 -3.75
CA GLY A 251 -7.57 14.88 -2.42
C GLY A 251 -7.64 16.33 -1.94
N LYS A 252 -8.57 16.61 -1.02
CA LYS A 252 -8.71 17.90 -0.33
C LYS A 252 -8.01 17.85 1.03
N ALA A 253 -7.57 18.99 1.55
CA ALA A 253 -7.06 19.07 2.92
C ALA A 253 -8.10 18.54 3.91
N VAL A 254 -7.65 17.83 4.94
CA VAL A 254 -8.50 17.29 6.01
C VAL A 254 -8.39 18.16 7.26
N ALA A 255 -9.45 18.16 8.06
CA ALA A 255 -9.46 18.82 9.36
C ALA A 255 -8.72 17.98 10.41
N ALA A 256 -8.38 18.60 11.55
CA ALA A 256 -7.99 17.86 12.74
C ALA A 256 -9.11 16.87 13.15
N ASP A 257 -8.70 15.78 13.78
CA ASP A 257 -9.55 14.67 14.25
C ASP A 257 -10.24 13.88 13.12
N HIS A 258 -9.80 14.06 11.88
CA HIS A 258 -10.29 13.25 10.77
C HIS A 258 -9.94 11.78 10.99
N THR A 259 -10.92 10.91 10.78
CA THR A 259 -10.76 9.47 10.97
C THR A 259 -10.41 8.78 9.66
N PHE A 260 -9.30 8.02 9.65
CA PHE A 260 -8.91 7.17 8.52
C PHE A 260 -8.92 5.69 8.90
N PRO A 261 -9.23 4.78 7.96
CA PRO A 261 -8.97 3.36 8.16
C PRO A 261 -7.45 3.10 8.15
N LEU A 262 -7.00 2.29 9.11
CA LEU A 262 -5.66 1.73 9.17
C LEU A 262 -5.70 0.29 8.64
N TYR A 263 -5.19 0.13 7.42
CA TYR A 263 -5.11 -1.15 6.73
C TYR A 263 -3.97 -2.00 7.27
N ARG A 264 -4.08 -3.32 7.12
CA ARG A 264 -3.05 -4.25 7.61
C ARG A 264 -1.75 -4.13 6.82
N ASP A 265 -1.83 -3.81 5.53
CA ASP A 265 -0.68 -3.72 4.65
C ASP A 265 -0.92 -2.77 3.46
N ALA A 266 0.17 -2.43 2.76
CA ALA A 266 0.13 -1.55 1.61
C ALA A 266 -0.68 -2.10 0.42
N ARG A 267 -0.89 -3.43 0.35
CA ARG A 267 -1.69 -4.05 -0.72
C ARG A 267 -3.17 -3.78 -0.44
N GLU A 268 -3.63 -4.06 0.77
CA GLU A 268 -5.01 -3.80 1.21
C GLU A 268 -5.36 -2.32 1.07
N ALA A 269 -4.48 -1.41 1.51
CA ALA A 269 -4.67 0.03 1.39
C ALA A 269 -4.90 0.50 -0.06
N ARG A 270 -4.13 -0.04 -1.02
CA ARG A 270 -4.26 0.32 -2.44
C ARG A 270 -5.54 -0.23 -3.08
N GLN A 271 -6.11 -1.28 -2.50
CA GLN A 271 -7.28 -1.98 -3.00
C GLN A 271 -8.58 -1.50 -2.34
N ALA A 272 -8.50 -0.57 -1.37
CA ALA A 272 -9.66 0.00 -0.69
C ALA A 272 -10.68 0.63 -1.66
N ASP A 273 -10.18 1.26 -2.72
CA ASP A 273 -10.96 1.93 -3.76
C ASP A 273 -11.38 1.00 -4.91
N ASP A 274 -11.06 -0.30 -4.83
CA ASP A 274 -11.38 -1.25 -5.89
C ASP A 274 -12.91 -1.40 -6.04
N VAL A 275 -13.33 -1.52 -7.30
CA VAL A 275 -14.71 -1.84 -7.64
C VAL A 275 -14.94 -3.32 -7.31
N LYS A 276 -15.71 -3.56 -6.25
CA LYS A 276 -16.17 -4.90 -5.87
C LYS A 276 -17.08 -5.48 -6.95
N ILE A 277 -16.77 -6.69 -7.39
CA ILE A 277 -17.55 -7.49 -8.34
C ILE A 277 -17.82 -8.89 -7.77
N THR A 278 -18.91 -9.49 -8.25
CA THR A 278 -19.33 -10.86 -7.95
C THR A 278 -19.11 -11.74 -9.17
N LEU A 279 -18.46 -12.88 -8.96
CA LEU A 279 -18.10 -13.84 -9.98
C LEU A 279 -18.79 -15.17 -9.67
N HIS A 280 -19.69 -15.60 -10.55
CA HIS A 280 -20.39 -16.88 -10.45
C HIS A 280 -19.57 -17.94 -11.16
N MET A 281 -18.97 -18.85 -10.41
CA MET A 281 -18.03 -19.84 -10.91
C MET A 281 -18.69 -21.21 -11.13
N PRO A 282 -18.18 -22.01 -12.07
CA PRO A 282 -18.66 -23.36 -12.30
C PRO A 282 -18.27 -24.30 -11.14
N PRO A 283 -19.00 -25.42 -10.93
CA PRO A 283 -18.85 -26.29 -9.74
C PRO A 283 -17.47 -26.94 -9.59
N HIS A 284 -16.79 -27.21 -10.71
CA HIS A 284 -15.61 -28.08 -10.74
C HIS A 284 -14.30 -27.34 -11.06
N ARG A 285 -14.36 -26.04 -11.37
CA ARG A 285 -13.20 -25.19 -11.61
C ARG A 285 -13.38 -23.84 -10.91
N GLY A 286 -12.74 -23.72 -9.75
CA GLY A 286 -12.66 -22.47 -9.00
C GLY A 286 -11.31 -21.79 -9.17
N VAL A 287 -11.18 -20.63 -8.53
CA VAL A 287 -9.89 -19.99 -8.27
C VAL A 287 -9.72 -19.79 -6.77
N ASN A 288 -8.47 -19.71 -6.31
CA ASN A 288 -8.18 -19.47 -4.90
C ASN A 288 -8.34 -17.99 -4.55
N ILE A 289 -8.50 -17.70 -3.25
CA ILE A 289 -8.32 -16.34 -2.71
C ILE A 289 -6.92 -15.84 -3.11
N GLY A 290 -6.85 -14.61 -3.61
CA GLY A 290 -5.62 -14.03 -4.15
C GLY A 290 -5.40 -14.27 -5.65
N ALA A 291 -6.26 -15.04 -6.32
CA ALA A 291 -6.15 -15.24 -7.76
C ALA A 291 -6.29 -13.92 -8.53
N GLU A 292 -5.38 -13.71 -9.48
CA GLU A 292 -5.34 -12.49 -10.28
C GLU A 292 -6.46 -12.45 -11.33
N ILE A 293 -7.01 -11.25 -11.56
CA ILE A 293 -7.86 -10.95 -12.71
C ILE A 293 -7.02 -10.16 -13.71
N THR A 294 -6.87 -10.67 -14.92
CA THR A 294 -5.99 -10.11 -15.93
C THR A 294 -6.75 -9.69 -17.19
N TYR A 295 -6.32 -8.60 -17.80
CA TYR A 295 -6.74 -8.17 -19.13
C TYR A 295 -5.48 -7.85 -19.95
N ARG A 296 -5.32 -8.49 -21.11
CA ARG A 296 -4.10 -8.38 -21.94
C ARG A 296 -2.80 -8.57 -21.16
N ASN A 297 -2.76 -9.57 -20.27
CA ASN A 297 -1.64 -9.91 -19.38
C ASN A 297 -1.27 -8.82 -18.33
N VAL A 298 -2.13 -7.82 -18.13
CA VAL A 298 -2.01 -6.84 -17.06
C VAL A 298 -2.98 -7.22 -15.94
N THR A 299 -2.49 -7.33 -14.71
CA THR A 299 -3.32 -7.57 -13.52
C THR A 299 -4.15 -6.34 -13.23
N ILE A 300 -5.48 -6.49 -13.32
CA ILE A 300 -6.46 -5.43 -13.12
C ILE A 300 -7.29 -5.61 -11.84
N GLY A 301 -7.21 -6.78 -11.22
CA GLY A 301 -7.95 -7.11 -10.00
C GLY A 301 -7.47 -8.39 -9.35
N GLU A 302 -8.11 -8.74 -8.24
CA GLU A 302 -7.76 -9.90 -7.42
C GLU A 302 -9.01 -10.44 -6.70
N VAL A 303 -9.12 -11.77 -6.63
CA VAL A 303 -10.16 -12.44 -5.86
C VAL A 303 -9.89 -12.27 -4.36
N LYS A 304 -10.88 -11.74 -3.64
CA LYS A 304 -10.81 -11.42 -2.21
C LYS A 304 -11.44 -12.49 -1.34
N ASP A 305 -12.47 -13.14 -1.85
CA ASP A 305 -13.21 -14.14 -1.10
C ASP A 305 -13.85 -15.15 -2.05
N VAL A 306 -14.06 -16.37 -1.57
CA VAL A 306 -14.70 -17.47 -2.31
C VAL A 306 -15.62 -18.22 -1.35
N ASN A 307 -16.92 -18.21 -1.67
CA ASN A 307 -17.95 -18.83 -0.86
C ASN A 307 -18.76 -19.83 -1.69
N LEU A 308 -19.39 -20.80 -1.01
CA LEU A 308 -20.38 -21.65 -1.63
C LEU A 308 -21.65 -20.82 -1.92
N ALA A 309 -22.21 -20.97 -3.11
CA ALA A 309 -23.48 -20.34 -3.45
C ALA A 309 -24.62 -20.95 -2.64
N LYS A 310 -25.77 -20.26 -2.60
CA LYS A 310 -26.95 -20.71 -1.84
C LYS A 310 -27.50 -22.06 -2.28
N ASP A 311 -27.26 -22.44 -3.54
CA ASP A 311 -27.64 -23.73 -4.09
C ASP A 311 -26.74 -24.88 -3.61
N MET A 312 -25.64 -24.58 -2.91
CA MET A 312 -24.59 -25.51 -2.48
C MET A 312 -23.91 -26.28 -3.64
N GLN A 313 -24.14 -25.87 -4.89
CA GLN A 313 -23.65 -26.55 -6.10
C GLN A 313 -22.69 -25.67 -6.90
N SER A 314 -22.77 -24.35 -6.76
CA SER A 314 -21.89 -23.40 -7.43
C SER A 314 -21.02 -22.62 -6.43
N LEU A 315 -19.93 -22.02 -6.93
CA LEU A 315 -19.05 -21.17 -6.14
C LEU A 315 -19.30 -19.71 -6.52
N VAL A 316 -19.35 -18.83 -5.52
CA VAL A 316 -19.41 -17.39 -5.73
C VAL A 316 -18.14 -16.76 -5.18
N ALA A 317 -17.35 -16.15 -6.06
CA ALA A 317 -16.18 -15.39 -5.68
C ALA A 317 -16.49 -13.89 -5.65
N VAL A 318 -15.92 -13.19 -4.66
CA VAL A 318 -15.92 -11.73 -4.59
C VAL A 318 -14.53 -11.25 -4.96
N ALA A 319 -14.45 -10.32 -5.90
CA ALA A 319 -13.18 -9.77 -6.35
C ALA A 319 -13.17 -8.24 -6.33
N GLY A 320 -11.99 -7.66 -6.12
CA GLY A 320 -11.74 -6.24 -6.30
C GLY A 320 -11.09 -6.00 -7.65
N VAL A 321 -11.66 -5.09 -8.45
CA VAL A 321 -11.06 -4.63 -9.71
C VAL A 321 -10.69 -3.16 -9.59
N SER A 322 -9.48 -2.80 -10.00
CA SER A 322 -8.99 -1.42 -9.92
C SER A 322 -9.97 -0.44 -10.55
N LYS A 323 -10.21 0.69 -9.85
CA LYS A 323 -11.06 1.79 -10.34
C LYS A 323 -10.68 2.29 -11.73
N LYS A 324 -9.38 2.25 -12.07
CA LYS A 324 -8.87 2.62 -13.41
C LYS A 324 -9.37 1.68 -14.51
N SER A 325 -9.62 0.42 -14.16
CA SER A 325 -10.08 -0.65 -15.06
C SER A 325 -11.60 -0.84 -15.02
N ALA A 326 -12.32 -0.06 -14.22
CA ALA A 326 -13.78 -0.20 -14.05
C ALA A 326 -14.57 -0.01 -15.36
N ALA A 327 -13.99 0.66 -16.37
CA ALA A 327 -14.60 0.81 -17.69
C ALA A 327 -14.76 -0.52 -18.46
N LEU A 328 -13.99 -1.55 -18.10
CA LEU A 328 -14.03 -2.89 -18.68
C LEU A 328 -15.20 -3.73 -18.15
N LEU A 329 -15.86 -3.30 -17.07
CA LEU A 329 -16.90 -4.06 -16.36
C LEU A 329 -18.30 -3.76 -16.94
N ARG A 330 -18.70 -4.49 -17.97
CA ARG A 330 -19.94 -4.29 -18.72
C ARG A 330 -20.75 -5.59 -18.85
N LYS A 331 -22.05 -5.51 -19.11
CA LYS A 331 -22.92 -6.71 -19.19
C LYS A 331 -22.41 -7.78 -20.16
N GLY A 332 -21.73 -7.41 -21.25
CA GLY A 332 -21.13 -8.35 -22.20
C GLY A 332 -19.71 -8.83 -21.86
N THR A 333 -19.13 -8.40 -20.73
CA THR A 333 -17.78 -8.79 -20.34
C THR A 333 -17.71 -10.29 -20.06
N TYR A 334 -16.77 -10.95 -20.73
CA TYR A 334 -16.57 -12.38 -20.65
C TYR A 334 -15.38 -12.68 -19.74
N VAL A 335 -15.57 -13.57 -18.76
CA VAL A 335 -14.54 -13.91 -17.77
C VAL A 335 -14.33 -15.42 -17.79
N TRP A 336 -13.10 -15.90 -17.83
CA TRP A 336 -12.81 -17.34 -17.82
C TRP A 336 -11.61 -17.69 -16.95
N VAL A 337 -11.60 -18.94 -16.46
CA VAL A 337 -10.48 -19.48 -15.68
C VAL A 337 -9.37 -19.94 -16.63
N VAL A 338 -8.13 -19.58 -16.32
CA VAL A 338 -6.93 -20.13 -16.93
C VAL A 338 -6.24 -21.04 -15.92
N SER A 339 -6.14 -22.32 -16.26
CA SER A 339 -5.52 -23.36 -15.43
C SER A 339 -4.25 -23.94 -16.10
N PRO A 340 -3.34 -24.54 -15.34
CA PRO A 340 -2.21 -25.28 -15.91
C PRO A 340 -2.71 -26.49 -16.70
N GLU A 341 -2.28 -26.61 -17.95
CA GLU A 341 -2.59 -27.76 -18.80
C GLU A 341 -1.34 -28.66 -18.88
N ILE A 342 -1.44 -29.87 -18.33
CA ILE A 342 -0.39 -30.88 -18.41
C ILE A 342 -0.75 -31.83 -19.55
N GLY A 343 -0.07 -31.69 -20.70
CA GLY A 343 -0.25 -32.54 -21.86
C GLY A 343 0.95 -33.47 -22.09
N VAL A 344 0.75 -34.49 -22.92
CA VAL A 344 1.81 -35.45 -23.32
C VAL A 344 2.93 -34.75 -24.12
N ALA A 345 2.61 -33.62 -24.77
CA ALA A 345 3.55 -32.78 -25.52
C ALA A 345 4.26 -31.71 -24.64
N GLY A 346 4.09 -31.74 -23.32
CA GLY A 346 4.67 -30.78 -22.38
C GLY A 346 3.62 -29.96 -21.62
N ILE A 347 4.11 -29.10 -20.72
CA ILE A 347 3.29 -28.26 -19.84
C ILE A 347 3.01 -26.92 -20.54
N ARG A 348 1.74 -26.60 -20.79
CA ARG A 348 1.30 -25.27 -21.26
C ARG A 348 0.90 -24.43 -20.04
N ASN A 349 1.05 -23.11 -20.13
CA ASN A 349 0.78 -22.17 -19.04
C ASN A 349 1.66 -22.40 -17.79
N ILE A 350 2.98 -22.55 -17.97
CA ILE A 350 3.93 -22.78 -16.86
C ILE A 350 3.79 -21.74 -15.72
N ASP A 351 3.45 -20.49 -16.05
CA ASP A 351 3.19 -19.43 -15.06
C ASP A 351 2.13 -19.83 -14.01
N SER A 352 1.13 -20.61 -14.42
CA SER A 352 0.05 -21.08 -13.54
C SER A 352 0.41 -22.30 -12.70
N VAL A 353 1.50 -23.00 -13.01
CA VAL A 353 2.02 -24.10 -12.17
C VAL A 353 2.55 -23.57 -10.84
N ILE A 354 3.13 -22.36 -10.85
CA ILE A 354 3.68 -21.71 -9.65
C ILE A 354 2.63 -20.79 -9.01
N LYS A 355 1.87 -20.04 -9.81
CA LYS A 355 0.92 -19.00 -9.33
C LYS A 355 -0.49 -19.54 -9.03
N GLY A 356 -0.80 -20.75 -9.47
CA GLY A 356 -2.15 -21.30 -9.45
C GLY A 356 -3.03 -20.77 -10.59
N SER A 357 -4.28 -21.21 -10.61
CA SER A 357 -5.30 -20.76 -11.56
C SER A 357 -5.61 -19.27 -11.39
N TYR A 358 -5.78 -18.56 -12.50
CA TYR A 358 -6.11 -17.12 -12.51
C TYR A 358 -7.26 -16.85 -13.49
N LEU A 359 -7.80 -15.62 -13.47
CA LEU A 359 -8.90 -15.21 -14.33
C LEU A 359 -8.40 -14.31 -15.46
N LYS A 360 -8.93 -14.53 -16.65
CA LYS A 360 -8.85 -13.59 -17.76
C LYS A 360 -10.21 -12.96 -18.01
N LEU A 361 -10.18 -11.69 -18.41
CA LEU A 361 -11.36 -10.90 -18.69
C LEU A 361 -11.23 -10.27 -20.07
N GLU A 362 -12.26 -10.39 -20.90
CA GLU A 362 -12.40 -9.66 -22.16
C GLU A 362 -13.63 -8.74 -22.08
N PRO A 363 -13.46 -7.41 -22.26
CA PRO A 363 -14.57 -6.47 -22.13
C PRO A 363 -15.57 -6.65 -23.28
N GLY A 364 -16.86 -6.65 -22.94
CA GLY A 364 -17.93 -6.63 -23.94
C GLY A 364 -18.65 -5.30 -24.01
N THR A 365 -19.75 -5.27 -24.74
CA THR A 365 -20.61 -4.09 -24.89
C THR A 365 -21.71 -4.06 -23.82
N GLY A 366 -22.49 -2.97 -23.80
CA GLY A 366 -23.62 -2.80 -22.89
C GLY A 366 -23.33 -1.92 -21.67
N LYS A 367 -24.31 -1.89 -20.75
CA LYS A 367 -24.28 -1.09 -19.51
C LYS A 367 -23.25 -1.65 -18.52
N ARG A 368 -22.79 -0.80 -17.59
CA ARG A 368 -21.90 -1.22 -16.50
C ARG A 368 -22.54 -2.35 -15.69
N SER A 369 -21.75 -3.37 -15.35
CA SER A 369 -22.18 -4.50 -14.52
C SER A 369 -21.17 -4.74 -13.41
N ARG A 370 -21.60 -5.39 -12.33
CA ARG A 370 -20.75 -5.86 -11.23
C ARG A 370 -20.91 -7.35 -10.95
N SER A 371 -21.71 -8.06 -11.73
CA SER A 371 -21.95 -9.50 -11.59
C SER A 371 -21.65 -10.17 -12.92
N PHE A 372 -20.82 -11.21 -12.89
CA PHE A 372 -20.35 -11.90 -14.09
C PHE A 372 -20.34 -13.41 -13.87
N THR A 373 -20.67 -14.16 -14.92
CA THR A 373 -20.45 -15.61 -14.97
C THR A 373 -19.02 -15.86 -15.41
N VAL A 374 -18.34 -16.76 -14.71
CA VAL A 374 -17.02 -17.24 -15.08
C VAL A 374 -17.18 -18.53 -15.88
N TYR A 375 -16.53 -18.58 -17.04
CA TYR A 375 -16.55 -19.73 -17.93
C TYR A 375 -15.29 -20.57 -17.79
N GLU A 376 -15.39 -21.86 -18.11
CA GLU A 376 -14.23 -22.77 -18.09
C GLU A 376 -13.32 -22.59 -19.29
N GLU A 377 -13.90 -22.14 -20.41
CA GLU A 377 -13.22 -21.96 -21.68
C GLU A 377 -13.24 -20.50 -22.11
N PRO A 378 -12.19 -20.05 -22.83
CA PRO A 378 -12.20 -18.74 -23.44
C PRO A 378 -13.38 -18.54 -24.41
N PRO A 379 -13.74 -17.28 -24.71
CA PRO A 379 -14.75 -17.02 -25.73
C PRO A 379 -14.28 -17.57 -27.07
N VAL A 380 -15.19 -18.23 -27.80
CA VAL A 380 -14.86 -18.88 -29.08
C VAL A 380 -14.39 -17.86 -30.13
N ARG A 381 -14.98 -16.67 -30.08
CA ARG A 381 -14.55 -15.48 -30.83
C ARG A 381 -13.64 -14.64 -29.94
N MET A 382 -12.33 -14.79 -30.10
CA MET A 382 -11.36 -13.82 -29.60
C MET A 382 -11.01 -12.85 -30.72
N HIS A 383 -11.53 -11.63 -30.67
CA HIS A 383 -11.00 -10.54 -31.47
C HIS A 383 -9.66 -10.12 -30.87
N GLU A 384 -8.58 -10.45 -31.56
CA GLU A 384 -7.30 -9.89 -31.15
C GLU A 384 -7.29 -8.39 -31.41
N ALA A 385 -6.76 -7.64 -30.46
CA ALA A 385 -6.74 -6.18 -30.46
C ALA A 385 -5.95 -5.56 -31.62
N SER A 386 -5.08 -6.36 -32.24
CA SER A 386 -4.18 -5.96 -33.32
C SER A 386 -4.30 -6.96 -34.45
N GLY A 387 -4.16 -6.49 -35.69
CA GLY A 387 -4.33 -7.32 -36.87
C GLY A 387 -5.74 -7.27 -37.44
N LEU A 388 -5.98 -8.15 -38.41
CA LEU A 388 -7.23 -8.28 -39.15
C LEU A 388 -7.87 -9.62 -38.76
N ASN A 389 -8.97 -9.57 -38.01
CA ASN A 389 -9.72 -10.75 -37.60
C ASN A 389 -10.74 -11.11 -38.70
N LEU A 390 -10.71 -12.34 -39.20
CA LEU A 390 -11.54 -12.80 -40.31
C LEU A 390 -12.29 -14.08 -39.93
N VAL A 391 -13.37 -14.36 -40.67
CA VAL A 391 -14.15 -15.59 -40.53
C VAL A 391 -14.00 -16.40 -41.81
N LEU A 392 -13.60 -17.67 -41.68
CA LEU A 392 -13.57 -18.60 -42.79
C LEU A 392 -14.67 -19.64 -42.63
N GLU A 393 -15.49 -19.80 -43.65
CA GLU A 393 -16.61 -20.73 -43.68
C GLU A 393 -16.18 -22.06 -44.31
N SER A 394 -16.47 -23.17 -43.64
CA SER A 394 -16.23 -24.50 -44.19
C SER A 394 -17.38 -25.45 -43.86
N GLU A 395 -17.55 -26.51 -44.64
CA GLU A 395 -18.50 -27.59 -44.33
C GLU A 395 -18.07 -28.40 -43.10
N THR A 396 -16.76 -28.50 -42.85
CA THR A 396 -16.19 -29.31 -41.76
C THR A 396 -14.97 -28.63 -41.15
N LEU A 397 -14.68 -28.88 -39.87
CA LEU A 397 -13.50 -28.32 -39.21
C LEU A 397 -12.17 -28.91 -39.72
N GLY A 398 -12.18 -30.15 -40.20
CA GLY A 398 -10.97 -30.87 -40.59
C GLY A 398 -9.97 -31.00 -39.44
N SER A 399 -8.68 -30.83 -39.73
CA SER A 399 -7.58 -30.87 -38.73
C SER A 399 -7.27 -29.51 -38.09
N LEU A 400 -8.11 -28.50 -38.34
CA LEU A 400 -7.91 -27.15 -37.82
C LEU A 400 -8.26 -27.11 -36.34
N LYS A 401 -7.38 -26.43 -35.59
CA LYS A 401 -7.56 -26.17 -34.17
C LYS A 401 -6.95 -24.80 -33.86
N LYS A 402 -7.26 -24.28 -32.68
CA LYS A 402 -6.64 -23.05 -32.18
C LYS A 402 -5.10 -23.11 -32.29
N ASP A 403 -4.50 -21.95 -32.55
CA ASP A 403 -3.06 -21.72 -32.76
C ASP A 403 -2.45 -22.31 -34.04
N ARG A 404 -3.24 -23.00 -34.89
CA ARG A 404 -2.75 -23.44 -36.20
C ARG A 404 -2.34 -22.24 -37.05
N PRO A 405 -1.22 -22.33 -37.81
CA PRO A 405 -0.70 -21.20 -38.55
C PRO A 405 -1.60 -20.84 -39.73
N VAL A 406 -1.69 -19.54 -40.01
CA VAL A 406 -2.15 -19.00 -41.29
C VAL A 406 -0.93 -18.52 -42.05
N THR A 407 -0.72 -19.01 -43.27
CA THR A 407 0.49 -18.77 -44.05
C THR A 407 0.21 -18.10 -45.39
N TYR A 408 1.08 -17.17 -45.78
CA TYR A 408 1.16 -16.61 -47.12
C TYR A 408 2.53 -16.97 -47.70
N ARG A 409 2.58 -17.58 -48.89
CA ARG A 409 3.83 -18.10 -49.49
C ARG A 409 4.68 -18.91 -48.48
N GLN A 410 4.02 -19.79 -47.72
CA GLN A 410 4.60 -20.62 -46.64
C GLN A 410 5.18 -19.86 -45.43
N VAL A 411 5.08 -18.53 -45.38
CA VAL A 411 5.47 -17.71 -44.23
C VAL A 411 4.28 -17.56 -43.29
N LYS A 412 4.48 -17.80 -41.98
CA LYS A 412 3.43 -17.58 -40.96
C LYS A 412 3.11 -16.08 -40.84
N VAL A 413 1.92 -15.70 -41.25
CA VAL A 413 1.40 -14.32 -41.23
C VAL A 413 0.22 -14.14 -40.29
N GLY A 414 -0.28 -15.24 -39.72
CA GLY A 414 -1.39 -15.24 -38.79
C GLY A 414 -1.57 -16.58 -38.11
N HIS A 415 -2.72 -16.75 -37.46
CA HIS A 415 -3.11 -18.00 -36.82
C HIS A 415 -4.62 -18.13 -36.65
N VAL A 416 -5.08 -19.36 -36.41
CA VAL A 416 -6.46 -19.70 -36.05
C VAL A 416 -6.70 -19.31 -34.59
N THR A 417 -7.69 -18.45 -34.35
CA THR A 417 -8.06 -17.99 -33.00
C THR A 417 -9.13 -18.87 -32.37
N GLY A 418 -9.97 -19.53 -33.17
CA GLY A 418 -11.02 -20.43 -32.69
C GLY A 418 -11.90 -20.99 -33.82
N SER A 419 -12.94 -21.74 -33.45
CA SER A 419 -13.94 -22.23 -34.39
C SER A 419 -15.26 -22.55 -33.70
N GLU A 420 -16.38 -22.31 -34.38
CA GLU A 420 -17.73 -22.69 -33.92
C GLU A 420 -18.60 -23.22 -35.06
N LEU A 421 -19.70 -23.87 -34.72
CA LEU A 421 -20.78 -24.11 -35.68
C LEU A 421 -21.53 -22.79 -35.92
N SER A 422 -21.86 -22.53 -37.17
CA SER A 422 -22.82 -21.50 -37.57
C SER A 422 -24.15 -21.66 -36.82
N GLU A 423 -24.91 -20.57 -36.72
CA GLU A 423 -26.19 -20.56 -35.99
C GLU A 423 -27.17 -21.64 -36.49
N ASN A 424 -27.19 -21.88 -37.80
CA ASN A 424 -28.03 -22.89 -38.45
C ASN A 424 -27.40 -24.29 -38.45
N ARG A 425 -26.16 -24.43 -37.97
CA ARG A 425 -25.38 -25.67 -37.88
C ARG A 425 -25.10 -26.35 -39.22
N ASP A 426 -25.16 -25.60 -40.32
CA ASP A 426 -24.87 -26.06 -41.69
C ASP A 426 -23.41 -25.85 -42.09
N LYS A 427 -22.74 -24.89 -41.44
CA LYS A 427 -21.32 -24.58 -41.65
C LYS A 427 -20.54 -24.54 -40.33
N VAL A 428 -19.23 -24.69 -40.44
CA VAL A 428 -18.23 -24.39 -39.42
C VAL A 428 -17.60 -23.03 -39.74
N TYR A 429 -17.66 -22.10 -38.79
CA TYR A 429 -16.91 -20.85 -38.82
C TYR A 429 -15.56 -21.06 -38.14
N VAL A 430 -14.48 -20.78 -38.87
CA VAL A 430 -13.11 -20.80 -38.38
C VAL A 430 -12.64 -19.36 -38.27
N TYR A 431 -12.32 -18.92 -37.06
CA TYR A 431 -11.82 -17.58 -36.79
C TYR A 431 -10.32 -17.56 -36.97
N ILE A 432 -9.82 -16.54 -37.67
CA ILE A 432 -8.39 -16.31 -37.85
C ILE A 432 -8.04 -14.87 -37.52
N ASN A 433 -6.79 -14.64 -37.11
CA ASN A 433 -6.17 -13.32 -37.07
C ASN A 433 -4.97 -13.28 -38.02
N ILE A 434 -4.94 -12.28 -38.90
CA ILE A 434 -3.77 -11.91 -39.69
C ILE A 434 -3.05 -10.79 -38.97
N TYR A 435 -1.75 -10.93 -38.72
CA TYR A 435 -1.00 -9.92 -37.99
C TYR A 435 -1.03 -8.56 -38.72
N LYS A 436 -1.01 -7.47 -37.94
CA LYS A 436 -1.18 -6.10 -38.45
C LYS A 436 -0.30 -5.75 -39.65
N GLN A 437 0.97 -6.16 -39.63
CA GLN A 437 1.92 -5.89 -40.72
C GLN A 437 1.63 -6.64 -42.03
N PHE A 438 0.73 -7.62 -42.00
CA PHE A 438 0.34 -8.45 -43.14
C PHE A 438 -1.14 -8.27 -43.52
N ALA A 439 -1.87 -7.35 -42.86
CA ALA A 439 -3.28 -7.14 -43.11
C ALA A 439 -3.57 -6.70 -44.55
N ASP A 440 -2.64 -5.97 -45.18
CA ASP A 440 -2.75 -5.48 -46.56
C ASP A 440 -2.58 -6.60 -47.60
N LEU A 441 -2.14 -7.80 -47.19
CA LEU A 441 -2.08 -8.98 -48.08
C LEU A 441 -3.48 -9.54 -48.36
N VAL A 442 -4.50 -9.16 -47.59
CA VAL A 442 -5.86 -9.68 -47.72
C VAL A 442 -6.81 -8.65 -48.34
N SER A 443 -7.42 -9.03 -49.45
CA SER A 443 -8.44 -8.25 -50.16
C SER A 443 -9.71 -9.07 -50.34
N SER A 444 -10.75 -8.49 -50.93
CA SER A 444 -11.99 -9.19 -51.28
C SER A 444 -11.78 -10.42 -52.18
N ASP A 445 -10.67 -10.45 -52.92
CA ASP A 445 -10.37 -11.50 -53.90
C ASP A 445 -9.42 -12.57 -53.36
N THR A 446 -9.01 -12.46 -52.10
CA THR A 446 -8.21 -13.49 -51.43
C THR A 446 -8.95 -14.83 -51.41
N ARG A 447 -8.20 -15.92 -51.59
CA ARG A 447 -8.69 -17.30 -51.49
C ARG A 447 -7.93 -18.04 -50.41
N PHE A 448 -8.66 -18.69 -49.52
CA PHE A 448 -8.11 -19.46 -48.39
C PHE A 448 -8.34 -20.96 -48.62
N TRP A 449 -7.36 -21.79 -48.28
CA TRP A 449 -7.52 -23.24 -48.32
C TRP A 449 -6.84 -23.93 -47.13
N ASN A 450 -7.35 -25.13 -46.81
CA ASN A 450 -6.76 -25.98 -45.78
C ASN A 450 -5.48 -26.64 -46.32
N VAL A 451 -4.38 -26.52 -45.55
CA VAL A 451 -3.15 -27.25 -45.79
C VAL A 451 -3.17 -28.47 -44.88
N SER A 452 -3.63 -29.60 -45.39
CA SER A 452 -3.59 -30.89 -44.68
C SER A 452 -2.38 -31.70 -45.13
N GLY A 453 -1.55 -32.13 -44.17
CA GLY A 453 -0.19 -32.67 -44.39
C GLY A 453 -0.07 -34.04 -45.04
N ILE A 454 -1.13 -34.61 -45.62
CA ILE A 454 -1.12 -35.96 -46.18
C ILE A 454 -1.63 -35.91 -47.63
N ARG A 455 -0.71 -35.90 -48.60
CA ARG A 455 -0.98 -36.36 -49.97
C ARG A 455 -0.30 -37.71 -50.16
N ILE A 456 -1.05 -38.81 -50.03
CA ILE A 456 -0.58 -40.12 -50.50
C ILE A 456 -1.08 -40.27 -51.94
N GLN A 457 -0.26 -39.86 -52.91
CA GLN A 457 -0.43 -40.28 -54.29
C GLN A 457 0.34 -41.60 -54.48
N GLY A 458 -0.37 -42.71 -54.40
CA GLY A 458 0.20 -44.04 -54.64
C GLY A 458 0.37 -44.31 -56.13
N GLY A 459 1.58 -44.09 -56.66
CA GLY A 459 2.08 -44.76 -57.86
C GLY A 459 3.13 -45.79 -57.42
N LEU A 460 2.96 -47.05 -57.79
CA LEU A 460 3.88 -48.14 -57.43
C LEU A 460 5.33 -47.78 -57.80
N MET A 461 6.25 -48.05 -56.87
CA MET A 461 7.72 -48.08 -57.02
C MET A 461 8.46 -46.72 -56.89
N THR A 462 8.72 -46.27 -55.65
CA THR A 462 9.96 -45.50 -55.38
C THR A 462 10.37 -45.59 -53.91
N LYS A 463 11.66 -45.89 -53.67
CA LYS A 463 12.27 -46.00 -52.34
C LYS A 463 12.16 -44.68 -51.57
N MET A 464 11.42 -44.69 -50.47
CA MET A 464 11.23 -43.51 -49.61
C MET A 464 12.37 -43.40 -48.59
N LYS A 465 13.24 -42.39 -48.72
CA LYS A 465 14.10 -41.91 -47.62
C LYS A 465 13.28 -40.94 -46.78
N ILE A 466 12.87 -41.35 -45.60
CA ILE A 466 12.14 -40.51 -44.64
C ILE A 466 13.17 -40.01 -43.62
N SER A 467 13.47 -38.71 -43.64
CA SER A 467 14.14 -38.06 -42.50
C SER A 467 13.09 -37.76 -41.43
N SER A 468 13.33 -38.13 -40.18
CA SER A 468 12.35 -37.95 -39.10
C SER A 468 12.12 -36.48 -38.73
N GLU A 469 13.07 -35.59 -39.02
CA GLU A 469 12.99 -34.16 -38.67
C GLU A 469 12.10 -33.34 -39.63
N SER A 470 11.92 -33.77 -40.89
CA SER A 470 11.03 -33.07 -41.84
C SER A 470 9.54 -33.40 -41.61
N PHE A 471 9.24 -34.41 -40.80
CA PHE A 471 7.88 -34.86 -40.53
C PHE A 471 7.12 -33.89 -39.59
N GLU A 472 7.77 -33.30 -38.59
CA GLU A 472 7.13 -32.34 -37.69
C GLU A 472 6.69 -31.05 -38.40
N ALA A 473 7.43 -30.61 -39.42
CA ALA A 473 7.08 -29.45 -40.24
C ALA A 473 5.91 -29.74 -41.21
N LEU A 474 5.75 -30.99 -41.66
CA LEU A 474 4.69 -31.40 -42.59
C LEU A 474 3.39 -31.84 -41.90
N VAL A 475 3.43 -32.18 -40.60
CA VAL A 475 2.29 -32.69 -39.81
C VAL A 475 1.48 -31.58 -39.13
N ALA A 476 1.98 -30.34 -39.09
CA ALA A 476 1.31 -29.27 -38.36
C ALA A 476 -0.06 -28.89 -38.97
N GLY A 477 -0.23 -28.99 -40.29
CA GLY A 477 -1.41 -28.49 -40.99
C GLY A 477 -1.69 -26.99 -40.73
N GLY A 478 -2.70 -26.43 -41.38
CA GLY A 478 -3.02 -25.02 -41.19
C GLY A 478 -3.85 -24.45 -42.32
N ILE A 479 -3.78 -23.14 -42.50
CA ILE A 479 -4.51 -22.42 -43.54
C ILE A 479 -3.49 -21.66 -44.38
N ALA A 480 -3.61 -21.74 -45.70
CA ALA A 480 -2.84 -20.89 -46.59
C ALA A 480 -3.79 -20.01 -47.41
N PHE A 481 -3.27 -18.89 -47.90
CA PHE A 481 -4.00 -18.04 -48.82
C PHE A 481 -3.12 -17.45 -49.91
N ALA A 482 -3.78 -17.01 -50.97
CA ALA A 482 -3.21 -16.23 -52.06
C ALA A 482 -4.19 -15.12 -52.43
N THR A 483 -3.64 -14.01 -52.93
CA THR A 483 -4.40 -12.86 -53.40
C THR A 483 -3.97 -12.59 -54.83
N PRO A 484 -4.91 -12.49 -55.80
CA PRO A 484 -4.55 -12.24 -57.19
C PRO A 484 -3.85 -10.89 -57.36
N GLU A 485 -2.77 -10.87 -58.14
CA GLU A 485 -2.09 -9.66 -58.60
C GLU A 485 -2.88 -9.13 -59.81
N THR A 486 -3.84 -8.25 -59.59
CA THR A 486 -4.54 -7.55 -60.68
C THR A 486 -4.61 -6.07 -60.35
N GLU A 487 -4.39 -5.20 -61.33
CA GLU A 487 -4.33 -3.73 -61.17
C GLU A 487 -5.57 -3.13 -60.48
N ALA A 488 -6.71 -3.82 -60.57
CA ALA A 488 -7.85 -3.60 -59.69
C ALA A 488 -7.63 -4.34 -58.37
N GLN A 489 -6.77 -3.83 -57.49
CA GLN A 489 -6.65 -4.33 -56.12
C GLN A 489 -8.05 -4.37 -55.51
N GLY A 490 -8.57 -5.59 -55.28
CA GLY A 490 -9.84 -5.81 -54.60
C GLY A 490 -9.94 -4.95 -53.34
N LYS A 491 -11.14 -4.50 -52.98
CA LYS A 491 -11.31 -3.62 -51.82
C LYS A 491 -10.75 -4.29 -50.57
N GLN A 492 -9.91 -3.57 -49.83
CA GLN A 492 -9.38 -4.05 -48.56
C GLN A 492 -10.53 -4.42 -47.63
N VAL A 493 -10.47 -5.64 -47.08
CA VAL A 493 -11.53 -6.15 -46.22
C VAL A 493 -11.38 -5.64 -44.79
N LYS A 494 -12.50 -5.57 -44.07
CA LYS A 494 -12.53 -5.19 -42.67
C LYS A 494 -12.56 -6.42 -41.77
N THR A 495 -12.36 -6.21 -40.48
CA THR A 495 -12.59 -7.25 -39.47
C THR A 495 -14.00 -7.83 -39.61
N ASP A 496 -14.12 -9.13 -39.34
CA ASP A 496 -15.33 -9.93 -39.47
C ASP A 496 -15.81 -10.12 -40.92
N HIS A 497 -14.95 -9.91 -41.92
CA HIS A 497 -15.26 -10.32 -43.29
C HIS A 497 -15.23 -11.85 -43.41
N HIS A 498 -16.19 -12.40 -44.16
CA HIS A 498 -16.36 -13.84 -44.37
C HIS A 498 -15.72 -14.28 -45.68
N PHE A 499 -14.92 -15.34 -45.63
CA PHE A 499 -14.37 -16.02 -46.81
C PHE A 499 -14.78 -17.49 -46.81
N VAL A 500 -14.77 -18.13 -47.97
CA VAL A 500 -14.86 -19.59 -48.07
C VAL A 500 -13.49 -20.21 -47.79
N LEU A 501 -13.44 -21.20 -46.91
CA LEU A 501 -12.28 -22.06 -46.72
C LEU A 501 -12.38 -23.28 -47.64
N HIS A 502 -11.57 -23.28 -48.68
CA HIS A 502 -11.51 -24.39 -49.63
C HIS A 502 -10.78 -25.60 -49.05
N LYS A 503 -11.22 -26.80 -49.45
CA LYS A 503 -10.63 -28.08 -48.97
C LYS A 503 -9.18 -28.24 -49.42
N GLU A 504 -8.86 -27.76 -50.61
CA GLU A 504 -7.53 -27.78 -51.20
C GLU A 504 -7.28 -26.55 -52.07
N MET A 505 -6.03 -26.37 -52.50
CA MET A 505 -5.63 -25.28 -53.39
C MET A 505 -6.07 -25.60 -54.82
N ASP A 506 -6.80 -24.67 -55.45
CA ASP A 506 -7.09 -24.71 -56.88
C ASP A 506 -5.82 -24.45 -57.69
N GLU A 507 -5.64 -25.15 -58.81
CA GLU A 507 -4.49 -25.00 -59.68
C GLU A 507 -4.39 -23.58 -60.27
N ALA A 508 -5.53 -22.91 -60.50
CA ALA A 508 -5.58 -21.53 -60.99
C ALA A 508 -4.95 -20.50 -60.03
N TRP A 509 -4.84 -20.81 -58.73
CA TRP A 509 -4.27 -19.89 -57.74
C TRP A 509 -2.75 -20.05 -57.59
N ARG A 510 -2.16 -21.09 -58.19
CA ARG A 510 -0.70 -21.29 -58.16
C ARG A 510 0.04 -20.10 -58.77
N GLU A 511 -0.52 -19.53 -59.84
CA GLU A 511 0.08 -18.40 -60.55
C GLU A 511 0.15 -17.15 -59.67
N TRP A 512 -0.75 -16.98 -58.69
CA TRP A 512 -0.73 -15.85 -57.74
C TRP A 512 0.35 -15.96 -56.67
N LEU A 513 0.87 -17.18 -56.48
CA LEU A 513 2.00 -17.45 -55.59
C LEU A 513 3.34 -17.39 -56.34
N ALA A 514 3.32 -17.44 -57.68
CA ALA A 514 4.50 -17.26 -58.50
C ALA A 514 4.93 -15.78 -58.44
N TRP A 515 6.23 -15.56 -58.31
CA TRP A 515 6.80 -14.22 -58.25
C TRP A 515 6.87 -13.67 -59.68
N ASP A 516 6.18 -12.57 -59.98
CA ASP A 516 6.43 -11.78 -61.18
C ASP A 516 7.74 -10.99 -60.98
N SER A 517 8.73 -11.26 -61.83
CA SER A 517 10.07 -10.68 -61.77
C SER A 517 10.17 -9.29 -62.43
N ASP A 518 9.09 -8.75 -62.98
CA ASP A 518 9.13 -7.54 -63.81
C ASP A 518 8.84 -6.22 -63.07
N VAL A 519 9.04 -6.16 -61.74
CA VAL A 519 9.06 -4.88 -61.03
C VAL A 519 10.41 -4.18 -61.25
N VAL A 520 10.50 -3.41 -62.33
CA VAL A 520 11.59 -2.46 -62.57
C VAL A 520 11.47 -1.32 -61.55
N VAL A 521 12.40 -1.29 -60.59
CA VAL A 521 12.58 -0.14 -59.69
C VAL A 521 13.23 0.98 -60.50
N THR A 522 12.45 1.97 -60.95
CA THR A 522 12.98 3.26 -61.38
C THR A 522 13.39 4.05 -60.14
N LEU A 523 14.70 4.18 -59.94
CA LEU A 523 15.26 5.14 -59.00
C LEU A 523 15.19 6.53 -59.67
N GLU A 524 14.30 7.39 -59.20
CA GLU A 524 14.41 8.83 -59.45
C GLU A 524 15.56 9.39 -58.61
N GLU A 525 16.68 9.70 -59.27
CA GLU A 525 17.68 10.63 -58.75
C GLU A 525 17.05 12.03 -58.66
N LYS A 526 16.96 12.55 -57.43
CA LYS A 526 16.73 13.99 -57.20
C LYS A 526 18.04 14.73 -57.43
N GLU A 527 18.05 15.65 -58.39
CA GLU A 527 18.97 16.80 -58.40
C GLU A 527 18.61 17.83 -57.33
#